data_AF-A0A150H102-F1
#
_entry.id   AF-A0A150H102-F1
#
_cell.length_a   1.000
_cell.length_b   1.000
_cell.length_c   1.000
_cell.angle_alpha   90.00
_cell.angle_beta   90.00
_cell.angle_gamma   90.00
#
_symmetry.space_group_name_H-M   'P 1'
#
loop_
_entity.id
_entity.type
_entity.pdbx_description
1 polymer ?
#
loop_
_entity_poly.entity_id
_entity_poly.type
_entity_poly.pdbx_seq_one_letter_code
_entity_poly.pdbx_strand_id
1 'polypeptide(L)'
;MRGFSFIAGGGWGGRPDFHRLRRDRQSARSSASGAGPSGRASYFEKVATLISQQAVREGKEAPPYDPLRTLRMGGYGFLWYGPCQYYWYNLLDWLMPIKTTTNFLSKVAANQLILAPITLSSVFGYNLALTGRADAIPNKLRDDLWPTMQNGWKFWIPAASLNFYCVPLKYQDVFNLVCIAWLNATNLYYLITGRQFQVFYISCLLYFIADLVYVGVVPRCVKSPLVILAHHVITALYMLIPYHYPQYEWCMSYCMLVEVNTWLLIAKRTVRLPFLEALFYVTWVLLRNIYYPYLIWVFYREWKLQTQVSGSPWNPILITPVFQTALTGLNFYWTLQLFTKPKKYKQL
;
A
#
# COMPACT_ATOMS: atom_id res chain seq x y z
N MET A 1 1.30 47.03 -36.75
CA MET A 1 0.84 46.15 -35.65
C MET A 1 1.73 44.90 -35.66
N ARG A 2 2.35 44.59 -34.52
CA ARG A 2 3.49 43.67 -34.29
C ARG A 2 3.17 42.27 -34.87
N GLY A 3 3.98 41.56 -35.65
CA GLY A 3 5.43 41.60 -35.86
C GLY A 3 6.14 40.60 -34.94
N PHE A 4 6.23 39.33 -35.33
CA PHE A 4 7.25 38.38 -34.85
C PHE A 4 7.59 37.37 -35.95
N SER A 5 8.76 37.56 -36.55
CA SER A 5 9.51 36.59 -37.33
C SER A 5 10.95 36.58 -36.81
N PHE A 6 11.63 35.43 -36.99
CA PHE A 6 12.99 35.06 -36.58
C PHE A 6 13.13 34.64 -35.09
N ILE A 7 13.77 33.52 -34.73
CA ILE A 7 15.03 32.97 -35.24
C ILE A 7 14.99 31.43 -35.30
N ALA A 8 15.30 30.88 -36.47
CA ALA A 8 15.89 29.56 -36.61
C ALA A 8 17.34 29.62 -36.11
N GLY A 9 17.70 28.78 -35.14
CA GLY A 9 19.06 28.71 -34.61
C GLY A 9 19.14 28.00 -33.27
N GLY A 10 19.31 26.67 -33.30
CA GLY A 10 19.49 25.88 -32.09
C GLY A 10 19.41 24.40 -32.41
N GLY A 11 20.51 23.82 -32.90
CA GLY A 11 20.62 22.41 -33.22
C GLY A 11 20.21 21.52 -32.04
N TRP A 12 19.34 20.56 -32.31
CA TRP A 12 19.04 19.42 -31.45
C TRP A 12 20.27 18.49 -31.40
N GLY A 13 21.32 18.92 -30.71
CA GLY A 13 22.61 18.21 -30.62
C GLY A 13 23.24 18.25 -29.23
N GLY A 14 22.52 18.72 -28.20
CA GLY A 14 23.02 18.74 -26.82
C GLY A 14 22.61 17.47 -26.07
N ARG A 15 23.55 16.56 -25.84
CA ARG A 15 23.40 15.57 -24.76
C ARG A 15 23.20 16.34 -23.44
N PRO A 16 22.30 15.92 -22.53
CA PRO A 16 22.18 16.56 -21.22
C PRO A 16 23.52 16.49 -20.49
N ASP A 17 24.09 17.64 -20.14
CA ASP A 17 25.30 17.71 -19.32
C ASP A 17 24.92 17.44 -17.85
N PHE A 18 24.92 16.16 -17.50
CA PHE A 18 24.59 15.66 -16.15
C PHE A 18 25.53 16.22 -15.06
N HIS A 19 26.74 16.69 -15.42
CA HIS A 19 27.67 17.29 -14.45
C HIS A 19 27.28 18.71 -14.05
N ARG A 20 26.63 19.46 -14.94
CA ARG A 20 26.08 20.79 -14.63
C ARG A 20 24.89 20.69 -13.68
N LEU A 21 23.93 19.81 -13.99
CA LEU A 21 22.76 19.56 -13.14
C LEU A 21 23.12 19.07 -11.73
N ARG A 22 24.22 18.32 -11.59
CA ARG A 22 24.73 17.85 -10.29
C ARG A 22 25.34 18.98 -9.45
N ARG A 23 26.07 19.92 -10.06
CA ARG A 23 26.65 21.08 -9.37
C ARG A 23 25.57 22.02 -8.85
N ASP A 24 24.56 22.29 -9.65
CA ASP A 24 23.44 23.17 -9.28
C ASP A 24 22.64 22.58 -8.10
N ARG A 25 22.49 21.25 -8.05
CA ARG A 25 21.84 20.53 -6.93
C ARG A 25 22.66 20.50 -5.65
N GLN A 26 23.99 20.47 -5.73
CA GLN A 26 24.87 20.52 -4.55
C GLN A 26 24.86 21.90 -3.89
N SER A 27 24.88 22.97 -4.70
CA SER A 27 24.74 24.36 -4.24
C SER A 27 23.39 24.62 -3.55
N ALA A 28 22.30 24.05 -4.08
CA ALA A 28 20.97 24.15 -3.47
C ALA A 28 20.81 23.35 -2.16
N ARG A 29 21.66 22.35 -1.91
CA ARG A 29 21.63 21.53 -0.67
C ARG A 29 22.44 22.14 0.47
N SER A 30 23.55 22.83 0.19
CA SER A 30 24.34 23.50 1.23
C SER A 30 23.62 24.69 1.86
N SER A 31 22.64 25.28 1.18
CA SER A 31 21.77 26.33 1.72
C SER A 31 20.61 25.79 2.57
N ALA A 32 20.30 24.49 2.48
CA ALA A 32 19.19 23.86 3.20
C ALA A 32 19.63 23.11 4.48
N SER A 33 20.93 22.95 4.73
CA SER A 33 21.48 22.19 5.86
C SER A 33 21.51 22.95 7.20
N GLY A 34 20.85 24.11 7.31
CA GLY A 34 20.78 24.93 8.52
C GLY A 34 19.66 24.56 9.50
N ALA A 35 18.78 23.60 9.17
CA ALA A 35 17.69 23.19 10.06
C ALA A 35 18.06 21.91 10.82
N GLY A 36 18.23 22.04 12.14
CA GLY A 36 18.54 20.93 13.05
C GLY A 36 17.48 19.82 13.09
N PRO A 37 17.80 18.64 13.64
CA PRO A 37 16.93 17.48 13.61
C PRO A 37 15.83 17.63 14.66
N SER A 38 14.60 17.94 14.22
CA SER A 38 13.43 17.81 15.08
C SER A 38 12.38 16.90 14.44
N GLY A 39 11.94 15.88 15.20
CA GLY A 39 10.63 15.27 15.03
C GLY A 39 10.53 13.95 14.26
N ARG A 40 11.36 12.94 14.56
CA ARG A 40 11.00 11.53 14.27
C ARG A 40 10.49 10.84 15.54
N ALA A 41 9.26 11.12 15.94
CA ALA A 41 8.52 10.20 16.79
C ALA A 41 7.73 9.24 15.90
N SER A 42 7.84 7.94 16.15
CA SER A 42 7.09 6.92 15.41
C SER A 42 5.58 7.10 15.61
N TYR A 43 4.76 6.64 14.66
CA TYR A 43 3.29 6.69 14.80
C TYR A 43 2.81 6.05 16.12
N PHE A 44 3.46 4.97 16.55
CA PHE A 44 3.15 4.28 17.80
C PHE A 44 3.47 5.13 19.03
N GLU A 45 4.56 5.89 19.02
CA GLU A 45 4.88 6.84 20.09
C GLU A 45 3.87 7.98 20.16
N LYS A 46 3.40 8.46 19.00
CA LYS A 46 2.35 9.48 18.94
C LYS A 46 1.03 8.96 19.49
N VAL A 47 0.62 7.73 19.14
CA VAL A 47 -0.58 7.09 19.69
C VAL A 47 -0.44 6.85 21.19
N ALA A 48 0.70 6.34 21.66
CA ALA A 48 0.97 6.15 23.07
C ALA A 48 0.91 7.48 23.83
N THR A 49 1.48 8.54 23.27
CA THR A 49 1.46 9.89 23.84
C THR A 49 0.04 10.45 23.92
N LEU A 50 -0.79 10.25 22.89
CA LEU A 50 -2.19 10.69 22.89
C LEU A 50 -3.01 9.95 23.97
N ILE A 51 -2.78 8.63 24.13
CA ILE A 51 -3.45 7.83 25.17
C ILE A 51 -3.01 8.31 26.55
N SER A 52 -1.72 8.54 26.77
CA SER A 52 -1.18 9.09 28.02
C SER A 52 -1.71 10.50 28.31
N GLN A 53 -1.79 11.37 27.30
CA GLN A 53 -2.34 12.73 27.45
C GLN A 53 -3.83 12.71 27.76
N GLN A 54 -4.58 11.76 27.22
CA GLN A 54 -6.00 11.60 27.54
C GLN A 54 -6.21 11.10 28.99
N ALA A 55 -5.37 10.19 29.48
CA ALA A 55 -5.39 9.76 30.88
C ALA A 55 -5.09 10.93 31.83
N VAL A 56 -4.10 11.76 31.51
CA VAL A 56 -3.76 12.98 32.28
C VAL A 56 -4.89 14.00 32.26
N ARG A 57 -5.57 14.21 31.12
CA ARG A 57 -6.74 15.10 31.01
C ARG A 57 -7.93 14.66 31.87
N GLU A 58 -8.07 13.36 32.11
CA GLU A 58 -9.10 12.80 32.98
C GLU A 58 -8.69 12.77 34.47
N GLY A 59 -7.51 13.32 34.82
CA GLY A 59 -7.02 13.34 36.21
C GLY A 59 -6.63 11.96 36.75
N LYS A 60 -6.40 10.98 35.87
CA LYS A 60 -6.02 9.61 36.24
C LYS A 60 -4.56 9.39 35.88
N GLU A 61 -3.73 9.00 36.85
CA GLU A 61 -2.39 8.49 36.55
C GLU A 61 -2.51 7.30 35.60
N ALA A 62 -1.69 7.29 34.54
CA ALA A 62 -1.68 6.19 33.60
C ALA A 62 -1.25 4.92 34.36
N PRO A 63 -2.05 3.83 34.35
CA PRO A 63 -1.71 2.63 35.10
C PRO A 63 -0.37 2.08 34.59
N PRO A 64 0.50 1.55 35.49
CA PRO A 64 1.77 0.98 35.10
C PRO A 64 1.57 -0.16 34.09
N TYR A 65 2.53 -0.32 33.17
CA TYR A 65 2.48 -1.36 32.15
C TYR A 65 2.45 -2.75 32.79
N ASP A 66 1.43 -3.54 32.45
CA ASP A 66 1.23 -4.90 32.96
C ASP A 66 1.51 -5.93 31.84
N PRO A 67 2.69 -6.59 31.86
CA PRO A 67 3.07 -7.55 30.83
C PRO A 67 2.22 -8.83 30.89
N LEU A 68 1.73 -9.23 32.06
CA LEU A 68 0.94 -10.45 32.23
C LEU A 68 -0.48 -10.25 31.68
N ARG A 69 -1.07 -9.08 31.93
CA ARG A 69 -2.33 -8.68 31.27
C ARG A 69 -2.16 -8.62 29.76
N THR A 70 -1.04 -8.07 29.27
CA THR A 70 -0.76 -7.98 27.84
C THR A 70 -0.66 -9.36 27.20
N LEU A 71 0.10 -10.28 27.82
CA LEU A 71 0.24 -11.66 27.35
C LEU A 71 -1.11 -12.39 27.36
N ARG A 72 -1.90 -12.25 28.43
CA ARG A 72 -3.23 -12.85 28.53
C ARG A 72 -4.17 -12.35 27.44
N MET A 73 -4.31 -11.04 27.27
CA MET A 73 -5.19 -10.47 26.26
C MET A 73 -4.70 -10.77 24.83
N GLY A 74 -3.38 -10.78 24.61
CA GLY A 74 -2.76 -11.19 23.36
C GLY A 74 -3.04 -12.66 23.04
N GLY A 75 -2.92 -13.55 24.04
CA GLY A 75 -3.23 -14.97 23.92
C GLY A 75 -4.68 -15.24 23.55
N TYR A 76 -5.63 -14.56 24.20
CA TYR A 76 -7.05 -14.60 23.82
C TYR A 76 -7.27 -14.18 22.36
N GLY A 77 -6.66 -13.06 21.97
CA GLY A 77 -6.75 -12.53 20.61
C GLY A 77 -6.24 -13.54 19.57
N PHE A 78 -5.06 -14.10 19.80
CA PHE A 78 -4.38 -14.99 18.85
C PHE A 78 -4.99 -16.39 18.79
N LEU A 79 -5.28 -17.01 19.94
CA LEU A 79 -5.69 -18.42 20.01
C LEU A 79 -7.20 -18.62 19.85
N TRP A 80 -8.01 -17.64 20.24
CA TRP A 80 -9.47 -17.79 20.27
C TRP A 80 -10.17 -16.82 19.32
N TYR A 81 -10.04 -15.51 19.57
CA TYR A 81 -10.84 -14.51 18.88
C TYR A 81 -10.53 -14.44 17.38
N GLY A 82 -9.24 -14.43 17.02
CA GLY A 82 -8.80 -14.41 15.62
C GLY A 82 -9.36 -15.57 14.79
N PRO A 83 -9.14 -16.84 15.19
CA PRO A 83 -9.72 -18.00 14.51
C PRO A 83 -11.26 -17.97 14.46
N CYS A 84 -11.93 -17.65 15.58
CA CYS A 84 -13.39 -17.56 15.62
C CYS A 84 -13.93 -16.51 14.64
N GLN A 85 -13.30 -15.34 14.59
CA GLN A 85 -13.70 -14.26 13.68
C GLN A 85 -13.48 -14.64 12.22
N TYR A 86 -12.40 -15.36 11.90
CA TYR A 86 -12.16 -15.90 10.55
C TYR A 86 -13.28 -16.84 10.10
N TYR A 87 -13.65 -17.83 10.92
CA TYR A 87 -14.73 -18.76 10.57
C TYR A 87 -16.09 -18.07 10.51
N TRP A 88 -16.35 -17.12 11.40
CA TRP A 88 -17.58 -16.33 11.40
C TRP A 88 -17.75 -15.54 10.10
N TYR A 89 -16.70 -14.88 9.60
CA TYR A 89 -16.79 -14.14 8.34
C TYR A 89 -16.99 -15.05 7.14
N ASN A 90 -16.31 -16.20 7.09
CA ASN A 90 -16.55 -17.20 6.04
C ASN A 90 -17.99 -17.73 6.06
N LEU A 91 -18.56 -17.96 7.25
CA LEU A 91 -19.95 -18.39 7.40
C LEU A 91 -20.92 -17.31 6.88
N LEU A 92 -20.71 -16.04 7.25
CA LEU A 92 -21.55 -14.94 6.78
C LEU A 92 -21.45 -14.75 5.26
N ASP A 93 -20.27 -14.96 4.67
CA ASP A 93 -20.08 -14.92 3.22
C ASP A 93 -20.73 -16.10 2.50
N TRP A 94 -20.75 -17.28 3.12
CA TRP A 94 -21.44 -18.46 2.58
C TRP A 94 -22.96 -18.32 2.67
N LEU A 95 -23.50 -17.83 3.79
CA LEU A 95 -24.94 -17.63 3.99
C LEU A 95 -25.49 -16.44 3.18
N MET A 96 -24.71 -15.37 3.05
CA MET A 96 -25.10 -14.13 2.37
C MET A 96 -24.08 -13.76 1.27
N PRO A 97 -23.97 -14.55 0.19
CA PRO A 97 -22.95 -14.37 -0.84
C PRO A 97 -23.25 -13.19 -1.78
N ILE A 98 -24.52 -12.84 -1.94
CA ILE A 98 -24.96 -11.77 -2.84
C ILE A 98 -24.70 -10.41 -2.19
N LYS A 99 -24.15 -9.46 -2.95
CA LYS A 99 -23.76 -8.14 -2.45
C LYS A 99 -24.91 -7.13 -2.60
N THR A 100 -25.93 -7.26 -1.75
CA THR A 100 -27.05 -6.31 -1.63
C THR A 100 -26.91 -5.45 -0.37
N THR A 101 -27.55 -4.28 -0.35
CA THR A 101 -27.64 -3.46 0.87
C THR A 101 -28.27 -4.24 2.01
N THR A 102 -29.26 -5.08 1.72
CA THR A 102 -29.88 -5.99 2.70
C THR A 102 -28.86 -6.93 3.31
N ASN A 103 -28.08 -7.65 2.49
CA ASN A 103 -27.07 -8.59 2.99
C ASN A 103 -25.95 -7.88 3.76
N PHE A 104 -25.56 -6.68 3.33
CA PHE A 104 -24.62 -5.84 4.07
C PHE A 104 -25.15 -5.50 5.47
N LEU A 105 -26.37 -4.95 5.56
CA LEU A 105 -26.99 -4.60 6.83
C LEU A 105 -27.20 -5.83 7.72
N SER A 106 -27.60 -6.97 7.13
CA SER A 106 -27.73 -8.24 7.83
C SER A 106 -26.40 -8.76 8.37
N LYS A 107 -25.29 -8.61 7.65
CA LYS A 107 -23.94 -8.96 8.14
C LYS A 107 -23.50 -8.07 9.30
N VAL A 108 -23.72 -6.75 9.18
CA VAL A 108 -23.43 -5.81 10.28
C VAL A 108 -24.28 -6.15 11.51
N ALA A 109 -25.58 -6.40 11.33
CA ALA A 109 -26.49 -6.79 12.40
C ALA A 109 -26.08 -8.11 13.04
N ALA A 110 -25.77 -9.15 12.26
CA ALA A 110 -25.30 -10.43 12.77
C ALA A 110 -24.00 -10.27 13.58
N ASN A 111 -23.08 -9.41 13.12
CA ASN A 111 -21.83 -9.14 13.84
C ASN A 111 -22.07 -8.45 15.19
N GLN A 112 -23.05 -7.55 15.28
CA GLN A 112 -23.35 -6.84 16.52
C GLN A 112 -24.28 -7.59 17.47
N LEU A 113 -25.23 -8.36 16.94
CA LEU A 113 -26.28 -9.02 17.73
C LEU A 113 -25.93 -10.46 18.09
N ILE A 114 -25.04 -11.11 17.33
CA ILE A 114 -24.64 -12.51 17.57
C ILE A 114 -23.18 -12.59 17.99
N LEU A 115 -22.26 -12.09 17.17
CA LEU A 115 -20.82 -12.24 17.47
C LEU A 115 -20.40 -11.40 18.68
N ALA A 116 -20.88 -10.16 18.81
CA ALA A 116 -20.50 -9.28 19.92
C ALA A 116 -20.82 -9.86 21.31
N PRO A 117 -22.04 -10.36 21.61
CA PRO A 117 -22.31 -10.95 22.93
C PRO A 117 -21.47 -12.21 23.19
N ILE A 118 -21.22 -13.06 22.18
CA ILE A 118 -20.34 -14.24 22.30
C ILE A 118 -18.91 -13.82 22.63
N THR A 119 -18.39 -12.83 21.92
CA THR A 119 -17.03 -12.32 22.10
C THR A 119 -16.86 -11.69 23.48
N LEU A 120 -17.79 -10.81 23.88
CA LEU A 120 -17.72 -10.15 25.18
C LEU A 120 -17.89 -11.14 26.33
N SER A 121 -18.79 -12.11 26.19
CA SER A 121 -18.97 -13.14 27.23
C SER A 121 -17.72 -14.00 27.36
N SER A 122 -17.12 -14.41 26.24
CA SER A 122 -15.90 -15.21 26.26
C SER A 122 -14.69 -14.45 26.79
N VAL A 123 -14.52 -13.16 26.46
CA VAL A 123 -13.39 -12.37 26.99
C VAL A 123 -13.56 -12.06 28.48
N PHE A 124 -14.78 -11.81 28.97
CA PHE A 124 -15.06 -11.63 30.39
C PHE A 124 -14.80 -12.91 31.16
N GLY A 125 -15.32 -14.05 30.67
CA GLY A 125 -15.08 -15.36 31.27
C GLY A 125 -13.59 -15.71 31.31
N TYR A 126 -12.90 -15.57 30.17
CA TYR A 126 -11.47 -15.84 30.04
C TYR A 126 -10.63 -15.01 31.00
N ASN A 127 -10.89 -13.70 31.09
CA ASN A 127 -10.13 -12.81 31.94
C ASN A 127 -10.37 -13.11 33.43
N LEU A 128 -11.63 -13.29 33.83
CA LEU A 128 -11.98 -13.58 35.22
C LEU A 128 -11.46 -14.94 35.68
N ALA A 129 -11.60 -15.99 34.86
CA ALA A 129 -11.08 -17.31 35.16
C ALA A 129 -9.56 -17.29 35.39
N LEU A 130 -8.80 -16.62 34.52
CA LEU A 130 -7.35 -16.52 34.65
C LEU A 130 -6.88 -15.53 35.73
N THR A 131 -7.81 -14.81 36.39
CA THR A 131 -7.52 -14.04 37.61
C THR A 131 -8.00 -14.72 38.89
N GLY A 132 -8.48 -15.98 38.80
CA GLY A 132 -9.00 -16.70 39.96
C GLY A 132 -10.35 -16.19 40.47
N ARG A 133 -11.13 -15.50 39.62
CA ARG A 133 -12.44 -14.90 39.96
C ARG A 133 -13.57 -15.45 39.10
N ALA A 134 -13.55 -16.76 38.85
CA ALA A 134 -14.52 -17.41 37.97
C ALA A 134 -15.96 -17.35 38.52
N ASP A 135 -16.10 -17.31 39.84
CA ASP A 135 -17.35 -17.10 40.58
C ASP A 135 -18.02 -15.75 40.24
N ALA A 136 -17.25 -14.73 39.86
CA ALA A 136 -17.77 -13.42 39.50
C ALA A 136 -18.31 -13.34 38.06
N ILE A 137 -18.13 -14.38 37.22
CA ILE A 137 -18.54 -14.37 35.80
C ILE A 137 -20.04 -14.10 35.63
N PRO A 138 -20.97 -14.76 36.35
CA PRO A 138 -22.40 -14.53 36.17
C PRO A 138 -22.80 -13.08 36.45
N ASN A 139 -22.24 -12.48 37.50
CA ASN A 139 -22.49 -11.08 37.85
C ASN A 139 -21.89 -10.13 36.81
N LYS A 140 -20.66 -10.40 36.36
CA LYS A 140 -20.02 -9.59 35.31
C LYS A 140 -20.81 -9.58 34.00
N LEU A 141 -21.34 -10.73 33.59
CA LEU A 141 -22.17 -10.82 32.38
C LEU A 141 -23.49 -10.08 32.57
N ARG A 142 -24.14 -10.22 33.74
CA ARG A 142 -25.39 -9.52 34.04
C ARG A 142 -25.21 -8.00 34.01
N ASP A 143 -24.16 -7.51 34.63
CA ASP A 143 -24.01 -6.08 34.90
C ASP A 143 -23.39 -5.34 33.71
N ASP A 144 -22.39 -5.96 33.05
CA ASP A 144 -21.54 -5.23 32.11
C ASP A 144 -21.72 -5.63 30.65
N LEU A 145 -22.34 -6.78 30.34
CA LEU A 145 -22.44 -7.25 28.95
C LEU A 145 -23.19 -6.25 28.07
N TRP A 146 -24.38 -5.85 28.50
CA TRP A 146 -25.23 -4.94 27.73
C TRP A 146 -24.65 -3.51 27.63
N PRO A 147 -24.22 -2.85 28.73
CA PRO A 147 -23.56 -1.56 28.65
C PRO A 147 -22.30 -1.57 27.77
N THR A 148 -21.51 -2.65 27.84
CA THR A 148 -20.30 -2.80 27.03
C THR A 148 -20.63 -2.96 25.54
N MET A 149 -21.68 -3.71 25.21
CA MET A 149 -22.17 -3.82 23.83
C MET A 149 -22.62 -2.46 23.28
N GLN A 150 -23.47 -1.75 24.02
CA GLN A 150 -23.97 -0.43 23.59
C GLN A 150 -22.84 0.57 23.36
N ASN A 151 -21.85 0.60 24.25
CA ASN A 151 -20.70 1.48 24.07
C ASN A 151 -19.81 1.02 22.91
N GLY A 152 -19.62 -0.30 22.78
CA GLY A 152 -18.86 -0.92 21.70
C GLY A 152 -19.44 -0.62 20.31
N TRP A 153 -20.77 -0.57 20.17
CA TRP A 153 -21.44 -0.27 18.91
C TRP A 153 -21.02 1.06 18.28
N LYS A 154 -20.67 2.07 19.09
CA LYS A 154 -20.19 3.37 18.59
C LYS A 154 -18.94 3.25 17.73
N PHE A 155 -18.08 2.28 18.03
CA PHE A 155 -16.85 2.01 17.29
C PHE A 155 -17.02 0.84 16.31
N TRP A 156 -17.62 -0.25 16.77
CA TRP A 156 -17.68 -1.50 16.04
C TRP A 156 -18.74 -1.52 14.94
N ILE A 157 -19.81 -0.71 15.00
CA ILE A 157 -20.74 -0.58 13.87
C ILE A 157 -20.05 0.12 12.69
N PRO A 158 -19.39 1.29 12.85
CA PRO A 158 -18.59 1.88 11.78
C PRO A 158 -17.50 0.95 11.26
N ALA A 159 -16.74 0.28 12.15
CA ALA A 159 -15.66 -0.61 11.75
C ALA A 159 -16.17 -1.86 11.01
N ALA A 160 -17.23 -2.51 11.49
CA ALA A 160 -17.86 -3.63 10.80
C ALA A 160 -18.51 -3.18 9.48
N SER A 161 -19.09 -1.99 9.46
CA SER A 161 -19.62 -1.39 8.23
C SER A 161 -18.50 -1.20 7.23
N LEU A 162 -17.37 -0.62 7.61
CA LEU A 162 -16.20 -0.50 6.76
C LEU A 162 -15.70 -1.89 6.31
N ASN A 163 -15.66 -2.88 7.19
CA ASN A 163 -15.24 -4.24 6.83
C ASN A 163 -16.17 -4.88 5.77
N PHE A 164 -17.48 -4.91 6.02
CA PHE A 164 -18.45 -5.51 5.10
C PHE A 164 -18.76 -4.64 3.87
N TYR A 165 -18.58 -3.31 3.95
CA TYR A 165 -18.83 -2.34 2.88
C TYR A 165 -17.60 -1.98 2.05
N CYS A 166 -16.38 -2.12 2.57
CA CYS A 166 -15.13 -1.90 1.81
C CYS A 166 -14.51 -3.19 1.26
N VAL A 167 -15.12 -4.36 1.50
CA VAL A 167 -14.84 -5.61 0.77
C VAL A 167 -15.84 -5.92 -0.39
N PRO A 168 -16.35 -4.94 -1.17
CA PRO A 168 -16.80 -5.17 -2.53
C PRO A 168 -15.61 -5.14 -3.49
N LEU A 169 -15.31 -6.30 -4.08
CA LEU A 169 -14.51 -6.43 -5.30
C LEU A 169 -14.88 -5.39 -6.39
N LYS A 170 -16.10 -4.85 -6.37
CA LYS A 170 -16.63 -3.87 -7.34
C LYS A 170 -15.96 -2.48 -7.26
N TYR A 171 -15.45 -2.06 -6.09
CA TYR A 171 -14.86 -0.71 -5.93
C TYR A 171 -13.34 -0.69 -5.91
N GLN A 172 -12.67 -1.85 -5.94
CA GLN A 172 -11.21 -1.93 -6.06
C GLN A 172 -10.70 -1.17 -7.28
N ASP A 173 -11.42 -1.28 -8.40
CA ASP A 173 -11.07 -0.60 -9.64
C ASP A 173 -11.13 0.92 -9.48
N VAL A 174 -12.13 1.43 -8.76
CA VAL A 174 -12.29 2.87 -8.49
C VAL A 174 -11.23 3.35 -7.50
N PHE A 175 -10.99 2.60 -6.43
CA PHE A 175 -9.94 2.90 -5.46
C PHE A 175 -8.56 2.96 -6.12
N ASN A 176 -8.21 1.92 -6.91
CA ASN A 176 -6.95 1.87 -7.63
C ASN A 176 -6.84 2.97 -8.70
N LEU A 177 -7.96 3.38 -9.33
CA LEU A 177 -7.94 4.55 -10.22
C LEU A 177 -7.52 5.83 -9.51
N VAL A 178 -7.98 6.04 -8.27
CA VAL A 178 -7.63 7.24 -7.50
C VAL A 178 -6.19 7.14 -6.98
N CYS A 179 -5.83 6.01 -6.34
CA CYS A 179 -4.51 5.83 -5.75
C CYS A 179 -3.39 5.83 -6.78
N ILE A 180 -3.54 5.07 -7.87
CA ILE A 180 -2.51 5.01 -8.91
C ILE A 180 -2.44 6.34 -9.69
N ALA A 181 -3.55 7.09 -9.83
CA ALA A 181 -3.49 8.45 -10.37
C ALA A 181 -2.63 9.37 -9.48
N TRP A 182 -2.81 9.32 -8.16
CA TRP A 182 -2.00 10.07 -7.20
C TRP A 182 -0.51 9.70 -7.30
N LEU A 183 -0.19 8.41 -7.42
CA LEU A 183 1.19 7.96 -7.60
C LEU A 183 1.81 8.51 -8.90
N ASN A 184 1.08 8.43 -10.01
CA ASN A 184 1.55 8.97 -11.28
C ASN A 184 1.72 10.50 -11.23
N ALA A 185 0.81 11.22 -10.58
CA ALA A 185 0.89 12.68 -10.44
C ALA A 185 2.10 13.11 -9.60
N THR A 186 2.33 12.46 -8.45
CA THR A 186 3.48 12.75 -7.58
C THR A 186 4.81 12.34 -8.24
N ASN A 187 4.85 11.23 -8.98
CA ASN A 187 6.00 10.83 -9.78
C ASN A 187 6.31 11.86 -10.88
N LEU A 188 5.29 12.26 -11.64
CA LEU A 188 5.46 13.24 -12.72
C LEU A 188 5.92 14.59 -12.18
N TYR A 189 5.36 15.05 -11.07
CA TYR A 189 5.81 16.27 -10.39
C TYR A 189 7.30 16.17 -10.04
N TYR A 190 7.73 15.05 -9.44
CA TYR A 190 9.14 14.82 -9.14
C TYR A 190 10.01 14.81 -10.40
N LEU A 191 9.60 14.14 -11.47
CA LEU A 191 10.36 14.08 -12.73
C LEU A 191 10.55 15.47 -13.36
N ILE A 192 9.55 16.35 -13.26
CA ILE A 192 9.62 17.70 -13.82
C ILE A 192 10.45 18.64 -12.93
N THR A 193 10.23 18.62 -11.62
CA THR A 193 10.80 19.64 -10.72
C THR A 193 12.01 19.18 -9.93
N GLY A 194 12.24 17.87 -9.82
CA GLY A 194 13.24 17.27 -8.93
C GLY A 194 12.97 17.51 -7.44
N ARG A 195 11.73 17.84 -7.06
CA ARG A 195 11.34 18.18 -5.67
C ARG A 195 10.31 17.19 -5.14
N GLN A 196 10.14 17.16 -3.81
CA GLN A 196 9.11 16.36 -3.13
C GLN A 196 9.19 14.85 -3.37
N PHE A 197 10.39 14.30 -3.60
CA PHE A 197 10.59 12.85 -3.74
C PHE A 197 10.00 12.07 -2.56
N GLN A 198 10.13 12.60 -1.34
CA GLN A 198 9.62 11.96 -0.13
C GLN A 198 8.10 11.75 -0.16
N VAL A 199 7.34 12.69 -0.72
CA VAL A 199 5.88 12.55 -0.85
C VAL A 199 5.55 11.41 -1.82
N PHE A 200 6.24 11.36 -2.96
CA PHE A 200 6.10 10.27 -3.92
C PHE A 200 6.51 8.92 -3.31
N TYR A 201 7.66 8.85 -2.66
CA TYR A 201 8.20 7.65 -2.01
C TYR A 201 7.25 7.09 -0.95
N ILE A 202 6.80 7.93 -0.02
CA ILE A 202 5.89 7.52 1.06
C ILE A 202 4.55 7.07 0.47
N SER A 203 4.02 7.81 -0.51
CA SER A 203 2.76 7.42 -1.18
C SER A 203 2.87 6.05 -1.82
N CYS A 204 3.98 5.79 -2.53
CA CYS A 204 4.27 4.51 -3.16
C CYS A 204 4.39 3.38 -2.12
N LEU A 205 5.11 3.62 -1.03
CA LEU A 205 5.32 2.64 0.03
C LEU A 205 4.00 2.27 0.72
N LEU A 206 3.18 3.28 1.08
CA LEU A 206 1.87 3.05 1.69
C LEU A 206 0.93 2.27 0.77
N TYR A 207 0.92 2.61 -0.53
CA TYR A 207 0.12 1.89 -1.51
C TYR A 207 0.57 0.44 -1.64
N PHE A 208 1.87 0.16 -1.78
CA PHE A 208 2.38 -1.22 -1.88
C PHE A 208 2.17 -2.02 -0.60
N ILE A 209 2.28 -1.42 0.58
CA ILE A 209 1.96 -2.12 1.85
C ILE A 209 0.47 -2.46 1.88
N ALA A 210 -0.40 -1.51 1.54
CA ALA A 210 -1.83 -1.74 1.50
C ALA A 210 -2.19 -2.84 0.49
N ASP A 211 -1.63 -2.82 -0.72
CA ASP A 211 -1.87 -3.82 -1.76
C ASP A 211 -1.31 -5.20 -1.36
N LEU A 212 -0.11 -5.26 -0.77
CA LEU A 212 0.49 -6.49 -0.25
C LEU A 212 -0.38 -7.13 0.83
N VAL A 213 -0.82 -6.35 1.82
CA VAL A 213 -1.70 -6.84 2.88
C VAL A 213 -3.03 -7.29 2.28
N TYR A 214 -3.59 -6.52 1.36
CA TYR A 214 -4.88 -6.83 0.74
C TYR A 214 -4.84 -8.14 -0.07
N VAL A 215 -3.81 -8.33 -0.90
CA VAL A 215 -3.61 -9.56 -1.68
C VAL A 215 -3.30 -10.74 -0.76
N GLY A 216 -2.56 -10.53 0.33
CA GLY A 216 -2.27 -11.56 1.33
C GLY A 216 -3.52 -12.04 2.06
N VAL A 217 -4.43 -11.12 2.42
CA VAL A 217 -5.69 -11.45 3.11
C VAL A 217 -6.74 -12.00 2.13
N VAL A 218 -6.79 -11.47 0.90
CA VAL A 218 -7.80 -11.83 -0.11
C VAL A 218 -7.13 -12.31 -1.41
N PRO A 219 -6.44 -13.47 -1.42
CA PRO A 219 -5.66 -13.92 -2.58
C PRO A 219 -6.49 -14.17 -3.85
N ARG A 220 -7.81 -14.33 -3.70
CA ARG A 220 -8.76 -14.50 -4.82
C ARG A 220 -9.05 -13.19 -5.58
N CYS A 221 -8.61 -12.03 -5.09
CA CYS A 221 -8.82 -10.74 -5.76
C CYS A 221 -7.97 -10.57 -7.04
N VAL A 222 -6.92 -11.38 -7.18
CA VAL A 222 -6.00 -11.37 -8.32
C VAL A 222 -5.82 -12.77 -8.88
N LYS A 223 -5.41 -12.86 -10.15
CA LYS A 223 -5.27 -14.15 -10.85
C LYS A 223 -4.08 -14.99 -10.38
N SER A 224 -3.01 -14.32 -9.96
CA SER A 224 -1.73 -14.96 -9.63
C SER A 224 -1.17 -14.33 -8.35
N PRO A 225 -1.78 -14.60 -7.18
CA PRO A 225 -1.43 -13.94 -5.93
C PRO A 225 0.04 -14.14 -5.55
N LEU A 226 0.60 -15.35 -5.72
CA LEU A 226 2.00 -15.61 -5.40
C LEU A 226 2.98 -14.79 -6.26
N VAL A 227 2.69 -14.63 -7.56
CA VAL A 227 3.52 -13.82 -8.47
C VAL A 227 3.49 -12.36 -8.05
N ILE A 228 2.31 -11.87 -7.63
CA ILE A 228 2.12 -10.50 -7.18
C ILE A 228 2.80 -10.25 -5.84
N LEU A 229 2.66 -11.15 -4.87
CA LEU A 229 3.34 -11.05 -3.58
C LEU A 229 4.87 -11.09 -3.77
N ALA A 230 5.37 -11.98 -4.62
CA ALA A 230 6.80 -12.05 -4.95
C ALA A 230 7.28 -10.75 -5.60
N HIS A 231 6.51 -10.16 -6.54
CA HIS A 231 6.85 -8.86 -7.11
C HIS A 231 6.91 -7.80 -6.02
N HIS A 232 5.97 -7.78 -5.06
CA HIS A 232 5.87 -6.72 -4.05
C HIS A 232 7.09 -6.74 -3.13
N VAL A 233 7.54 -7.94 -2.76
CA VAL A 233 8.77 -8.13 -1.98
C VAL A 233 9.98 -7.62 -2.77
N ILE A 234 10.12 -8.00 -4.05
CA ILE A 234 11.22 -7.53 -4.90
C ILE A 234 11.18 -6.00 -5.03
N THR A 235 10.02 -5.40 -5.28
CA THR A 235 9.86 -3.94 -5.40
C THR A 235 10.13 -3.23 -4.08
N ALA A 236 9.73 -3.80 -2.93
CA ALA A 236 10.01 -3.21 -1.61
C ALA A 236 11.52 -3.20 -1.31
N LEU A 237 12.23 -4.29 -1.64
CA LEU A 237 13.70 -4.33 -1.57
C LEU A 237 14.32 -3.28 -2.51
N TYR A 238 13.72 -3.08 -3.69
CA TYR A 238 14.14 -2.06 -4.64
C TYR A 238 14.02 -0.63 -4.11
N MET A 239 13.00 -0.36 -3.29
CA MET A 239 12.76 0.94 -2.68
C MET A 239 13.76 1.27 -1.55
N LEU A 240 14.50 0.31 -1.02
CA LEU A 240 15.56 0.58 -0.04
C LEU A 240 16.71 1.40 -0.65
N ILE A 241 16.96 1.27 -1.96
CA ILE A 241 18.06 1.97 -2.65
C ILE A 241 17.85 3.49 -2.61
N PRO A 242 16.77 4.08 -3.15
CA PRO A 242 16.59 5.53 -3.10
C PRO A 242 16.43 6.06 -1.67
N TYR A 243 16.00 5.22 -0.72
CA TYR A 243 15.93 5.59 0.69
C TYR A 243 17.32 5.78 1.32
N HIS A 244 18.24 4.83 1.10
CA HIS A 244 19.60 4.90 1.63
C HIS A 244 20.57 5.72 0.76
N TYR A 245 20.28 5.82 -0.54
CA TYR A 245 21.11 6.49 -1.53
C TYR A 245 20.28 7.49 -2.35
N PRO A 246 20.02 8.70 -1.81
CA PRO A 246 19.18 9.71 -2.47
C PRO A 246 19.65 10.16 -3.86
N GLN A 247 20.89 9.87 -4.24
CA GLN A 247 21.38 10.12 -5.61
C GLN A 247 20.71 9.21 -6.66
N TYR A 248 20.05 8.13 -6.24
CA TYR A 248 19.37 7.16 -7.10
C TYR A 248 17.82 7.22 -7.01
N GLU A 249 17.27 8.29 -6.44
CA GLU A 249 15.81 8.57 -6.43
C GLU A 249 15.18 8.55 -7.83
N TRP A 250 15.94 8.97 -8.83
CA TRP A 250 15.51 8.97 -10.23
C TRP A 250 15.26 7.56 -10.76
N CYS A 251 16.01 6.54 -10.31
CA CYS A 251 15.83 5.16 -10.76
C CYS A 251 14.42 4.66 -10.42
N MET A 252 13.96 4.90 -9.19
CA MET A 252 12.60 4.55 -8.77
C MET A 252 11.55 5.27 -9.62
N SER A 253 11.73 6.56 -9.85
CA SER A 253 10.80 7.38 -10.61
C SER A 253 10.65 6.90 -12.06
N TYR A 254 11.77 6.48 -12.67
CA TYR A 254 11.81 5.92 -14.02
C TYR A 254 11.13 4.54 -14.09
N CYS A 255 11.33 3.66 -13.09
CA CYS A 255 10.61 2.40 -13.00
C CYS A 255 9.10 2.60 -12.85
N MET A 256 8.70 3.53 -11.98
CA MET A 256 7.28 3.75 -11.65
C MET A 256 6.46 4.36 -12.81
N LEU A 257 7.08 4.76 -13.92
CA LEU A 257 6.35 5.14 -15.14
C LEU A 257 5.48 4.00 -15.70
N VAL A 258 5.79 2.73 -15.39
CA VAL A 258 4.94 1.60 -15.78
C VAL A 258 3.52 1.68 -15.20
N GLU A 259 3.36 2.37 -14.07
CA GLU A 259 2.06 2.52 -13.42
C GLU A 259 1.11 3.42 -14.21
N VAL A 260 1.59 4.19 -15.20
CA VAL A 260 0.73 4.84 -16.19
C VAL A 260 -0.03 3.79 -16.99
N ASN A 261 0.65 2.72 -17.41
CA ASN A 261 0.00 1.63 -18.13
C ASN A 261 -0.91 0.80 -17.23
N THR A 262 -0.53 0.56 -15.97
CA THR A 262 -1.42 -0.07 -14.98
C THR A 262 -2.69 0.75 -14.79
N TRP A 263 -2.58 2.08 -14.64
CA TRP A 263 -3.73 2.96 -14.51
C TRP A 263 -4.65 2.90 -15.73
N LEU A 264 -4.09 2.94 -16.94
CA LEU A 264 -4.86 2.84 -18.20
C LEU A 264 -5.56 1.49 -18.37
N LEU A 265 -4.94 0.40 -17.90
CA LEU A 265 -5.58 -0.92 -17.86
C LEU A 265 -6.85 -0.90 -17.00
N ILE A 266 -6.79 -0.22 -15.86
CA ILE A 266 -7.93 -0.08 -14.95
C ILE A 266 -8.96 0.89 -15.54
N ALA A 267 -8.51 2.02 -16.10
CA ALA A 267 -9.41 3.02 -16.69
C ALA A 267 -10.22 2.44 -17.85
N LYS A 268 -9.60 1.66 -18.75
CA LYS A 268 -10.30 1.07 -19.89
C LYS A 268 -11.35 0.03 -19.48
N ARG A 269 -11.12 -0.75 -18.41
CA ARG A 269 -12.11 -1.73 -17.92
C ARG A 269 -13.29 -1.06 -17.21
N THR A 270 -13.05 0.08 -16.56
CA THR A 270 -14.06 0.80 -15.77
C THR A 270 -14.93 1.72 -16.63
N VAL A 271 -14.32 2.55 -17.50
CA VAL A 271 -15.03 3.60 -18.27
C VAL A 271 -15.37 3.15 -19.70
N ARG A 272 -14.65 2.16 -20.26
CA ARG A 272 -14.91 1.54 -21.59
C ARG A 272 -15.00 2.52 -22.77
N LEU A 273 -14.19 3.58 -22.74
CA LEU A 273 -14.08 4.52 -23.88
C LEU A 273 -13.05 4.00 -24.90
N PRO A 274 -13.33 4.04 -26.22
CA PRO A 274 -12.42 3.52 -27.24
C PRO A 274 -11.02 4.13 -27.21
N PHE A 275 -10.91 5.43 -26.89
CA PHE A 275 -9.61 6.10 -26.80
C PHE A 275 -8.75 5.56 -25.65
N LEU A 276 -9.34 5.16 -24.51
CA LEU A 276 -8.60 4.58 -23.38
C LEU A 276 -8.03 3.22 -23.73
N GLU A 277 -8.74 2.47 -24.58
CA GLU A 277 -8.25 1.21 -25.11
C GLU A 277 -7.03 1.41 -26.02
N ALA A 278 -7.13 2.32 -26.98
CA ALA A 278 -6.01 2.69 -27.84
C ALA A 278 -4.80 3.18 -27.01
N LEU A 279 -5.03 4.09 -26.06
CA LEU A 279 -3.99 4.64 -25.20
C LEU A 279 -3.34 3.56 -24.31
N PHE A 280 -4.12 2.62 -23.79
CA PHE A 280 -3.58 1.46 -23.08
C PHE A 280 -2.64 0.65 -23.97
N TYR A 281 -3.02 0.30 -25.20
CA TYR A 281 -2.18 -0.52 -26.06
C TYR A 281 -0.90 0.20 -26.51
N VAL A 282 -1.01 1.49 -26.86
CA VAL A 282 0.14 2.33 -27.20
C VAL A 282 1.12 2.40 -26.02
N THR A 283 0.63 2.76 -24.83
CA THR A 283 1.48 2.84 -23.64
C THR A 283 2.00 1.48 -23.19
N TRP A 284 1.27 0.40 -23.42
CA TRP A 284 1.71 -0.96 -23.11
C TRP A 284 2.91 -1.38 -23.96
N VAL A 285 2.89 -1.11 -25.27
CA VAL A 285 4.04 -1.35 -26.14
C VAL A 285 5.22 -0.48 -25.71
N LEU A 286 5.01 0.83 -25.60
CA LEU A 286 6.08 1.78 -25.31
C LEU A 286 6.70 1.55 -23.93
N LEU A 287 5.90 1.42 -22.87
CA LEU A 287 6.40 1.34 -21.50
C LEU A 287 6.87 -0.07 -21.12
N ARG A 288 6.08 -1.11 -21.41
CA ARG A 288 6.39 -2.47 -20.94
C ARG A 288 7.30 -3.25 -21.87
N ASN A 289 7.19 -3.04 -23.19
CA ASN A 289 7.89 -3.86 -24.17
C ASN A 289 9.14 -3.18 -24.77
N ILE A 290 9.27 -1.86 -24.64
CA ILE A 290 10.43 -1.12 -25.17
C ILE A 290 11.21 -0.47 -24.02
N TYR A 291 10.54 0.38 -23.24
CA TYR A 291 11.18 1.19 -22.22
C TYR A 291 11.68 0.36 -21.02
N TYR A 292 10.90 -0.59 -20.51
CA TYR A 292 11.31 -1.44 -19.39
C TYR A 292 12.55 -2.30 -19.69
N PRO A 293 12.64 -2.97 -20.85
CA PRO A 293 13.88 -3.63 -21.28
C PRO A 293 15.06 -2.66 -21.44
N TYR A 294 14.82 -1.46 -21.98
CA TYR A 294 15.85 -0.43 -22.09
C TYR A 294 16.41 0.00 -20.72
N LEU A 295 15.58 0.06 -19.68
CA LEU A 295 16.03 0.37 -18.32
C LEU A 295 17.06 -0.64 -17.78
N ILE A 296 17.03 -1.91 -18.21
CA ILE A 296 18.05 -2.90 -17.83
C ILE A 296 19.43 -2.39 -18.25
N TRP A 297 19.56 -1.92 -19.48
CA TRP A 297 20.82 -1.39 -20.01
C TRP A 297 21.25 -0.10 -19.28
N VAL A 298 20.30 0.79 -18.98
CA VAL A 298 20.57 2.01 -18.21
C VAL A 298 21.12 1.68 -16.82
N PHE A 299 20.47 0.78 -16.09
CA PHE A 299 20.91 0.38 -14.76
C PHE A 299 22.19 -0.43 -14.76
N TYR A 300 22.41 -1.25 -15.79
CA TYR A 300 23.69 -1.95 -15.99
C TYR A 300 24.84 -0.94 -16.15
N ARG A 301 24.63 0.12 -16.96
CA ARG A 301 25.64 1.17 -17.11
C ARG A 301 25.90 1.93 -15.82
N GLU A 302 24.85 2.24 -15.08
CA GLU A 302 24.98 2.93 -13.79
C GLU A 302 25.75 2.08 -12.77
N TRP A 303 25.44 0.78 -12.70
CA TRP A 303 26.21 -0.16 -11.88
C TRP A 303 27.68 -0.24 -12.31
N LYS A 304 27.96 -0.26 -13.62
CA LYS A 304 29.34 -0.28 -14.14
C LYS A 304 30.12 0.98 -13.73
N LEU A 305 29.49 2.14 -13.82
CA LEU A 305 30.08 3.42 -13.38
C LEU A 305 30.35 3.40 -11.87
N GLN A 306 29.36 2.96 -11.08
CA GLN A 306 29.54 2.86 -9.64
C GLN A 306 30.65 1.87 -9.26
N THR A 307 30.79 0.77 -10.01
CA THR A 307 31.86 -0.23 -9.83
C THR A 307 33.24 0.37 -10.06
N GLN A 308 33.39 1.23 -11.07
CA GLN A 308 34.64 1.96 -11.34
C GLN A 308 34.97 2.93 -10.21
N VAL A 309 33.96 3.58 -9.63
CA VAL A 309 34.13 4.53 -8.51
C VAL A 309 34.43 3.81 -7.19
N SER A 310 33.77 2.69 -6.91
CA SER A 310 33.96 1.93 -5.67
C SER A 310 35.12 0.96 -5.70
N GLY A 311 35.70 0.68 -6.87
CA GLY A 311 36.73 -0.35 -7.06
C GLY A 311 36.22 -1.78 -6.85
N SER A 312 34.91 -1.98 -6.73
CA SER A 312 34.28 -3.28 -6.44
C SER A 312 32.94 -3.44 -7.14
N PRO A 313 32.68 -4.58 -7.79
CA PRO A 313 31.38 -4.88 -8.41
C PRO A 313 30.27 -5.06 -7.36
N TRP A 314 30.64 -5.35 -6.11
CA TRP A 314 29.74 -5.53 -4.97
C TRP A 314 29.35 -4.17 -4.37
N ASN A 315 28.61 -3.39 -5.15
CA ASN A 315 28.05 -2.12 -4.70
C ASN A 315 26.52 -2.17 -4.65
N PRO A 316 25.86 -1.28 -3.91
CA PRO A 316 24.40 -1.28 -3.72
C PRO A 316 23.59 -1.19 -5.02
N ILE A 317 24.19 -0.75 -6.13
CA ILE A 317 23.52 -0.57 -7.42
C ILE A 317 23.51 -1.85 -8.25
N LEU A 318 24.31 -2.87 -7.90
CA LEU A 318 24.28 -4.18 -8.57
C LEU A 318 22.88 -4.79 -8.62
N ILE A 319 22.09 -4.57 -7.58
CA ILE A 319 20.73 -5.10 -7.48
C ILE A 319 19.78 -4.47 -8.52
N THR A 320 20.10 -3.26 -9.03
CA THR A 320 19.29 -2.53 -10.00
C THR A 320 19.11 -3.29 -11.33
N PRO A 321 20.15 -3.63 -12.12
CA PRO A 321 19.95 -4.40 -13.34
C PRO A 321 19.34 -5.79 -13.09
N VAL A 322 19.65 -6.43 -11.96
CA VAL A 322 19.13 -7.78 -11.63
C VAL A 322 17.61 -7.75 -11.44
N PHE A 323 17.11 -6.91 -10.55
CA PHE A 323 15.67 -6.83 -10.30
C PHE A 323 14.92 -6.23 -11.49
N GLN A 324 15.52 -5.28 -12.23
CA GLN A 324 14.90 -4.76 -13.45
C GLN A 324 14.73 -5.86 -14.50
N THR A 325 15.68 -6.79 -14.59
CA THR A 325 15.57 -7.97 -15.46
C THR A 325 14.41 -8.86 -15.02
N ALA A 326 14.26 -9.13 -13.72
CA ALA A 326 13.14 -9.91 -13.19
C ALA A 326 11.77 -9.23 -13.47
N LEU A 327 11.66 -7.92 -13.22
CA LEU A 327 10.44 -7.15 -13.50
C LEU A 327 10.12 -7.10 -15.01
N THR A 328 11.15 -7.03 -15.86
CA THR A 328 10.98 -7.10 -17.31
C THR A 328 10.51 -8.49 -17.75
N GLY A 329 11.04 -9.56 -17.15
CA GLY A 329 10.54 -10.92 -17.37
C GLY A 329 9.07 -11.08 -17.00
N LEU A 330 8.62 -10.48 -15.88
CA LEU A 330 7.20 -10.44 -15.51
C LEU A 330 6.34 -9.68 -16.53
N ASN A 331 6.83 -8.56 -17.05
CA ASN A 331 6.14 -7.82 -18.11
C ASN A 331 5.97 -8.64 -19.40
N PHE A 332 6.98 -9.41 -19.79
CA PHE A 332 6.87 -10.32 -20.94
C PHE A 332 5.92 -11.50 -20.65
N TYR A 333 5.96 -12.07 -19.45
CA TYR A 333 5.02 -13.09 -19.02
C TYR A 333 3.56 -12.61 -19.13
N TRP A 334 3.25 -11.43 -18.59
CA TRP A 334 1.91 -10.84 -18.69
C TRP A 334 1.53 -10.43 -20.12
N THR A 335 2.52 -10.05 -20.94
CA THR A 335 2.35 -9.80 -22.37
C THR A 335 1.92 -11.06 -23.10
N LEU A 336 2.59 -12.20 -22.86
CA LEU A 336 2.19 -13.49 -23.42
C LEU A 336 0.77 -13.87 -22.98
N GLN A 337 0.43 -13.68 -21.70
CA GLN A 337 -0.92 -13.91 -21.19
C GLN A 337 -1.99 -13.03 -21.83
N LEU A 338 -1.64 -11.87 -22.40
CA LEU A 338 -2.60 -11.02 -23.10
C LEU A 338 -3.07 -11.67 -24.41
N PHE A 339 -2.17 -12.38 -25.09
CA PHE A 339 -2.43 -13.05 -26.36
C PHE A 339 -2.95 -14.48 -26.22
N THR A 340 -2.58 -15.19 -25.14
CA THR A 340 -2.94 -16.60 -24.94
C THR A 340 -4.26 -16.82 -24.21
N LYS A 341 -5.00 -15.76 -23.83
CA LYS A 341 -6.32 -15.92 -23.20
C LYS A 341 -7.29 -16.62 -24.16
N PRO A 342 -7.87 -17.78 -23.79
CA PRO A 342 -9.01 -18.30 -24.53
C PRO A 342 -10.15 -17.27 -24.45
N LYS A 343 -10.79 -16.99 -25.60
CA LYS A 343 -12.00 -16.17 -25.65
C LYS A 343 -13.00 -16.79 -24.67
N LYS A 344 -13.35 -16.09 -23.59
CA LYS A 344 -14.47 -16.51 -22.74
C LYS A 344 -15.70 -16.49 -23.64
N TYR A 345 -16.30 -17.66 -23.88
CA TYR A 345 -17.64 -17.74 -24.44
C TYR A 345 -18.54 -16.82 -23.61
N LYS A 346 -19.25 -15.91 -24.27
CA LYS A 346 -20.37 -15.19 -23.67
C LYS A 346 -21.34 -16.27 -23.19
N GLN A 347 -21.46 -16.48 -21.88
CA GLN A 347 -22.60 -17.21 -21.35
C GLN A 347 -23.83 -16.33 -21.63
N LEU A 348 -24.72 -16.88 -22.46
CA LEU A 348 -26.01 -16.33 -22.85
C LEU A 348 -26.94 -16.18 -21.65
#